data_AF-A0AA38IGR0-F1
#
_entry.id   AF-A0AA38IGR0-F1
#
_cell.length_a   1.000
_cell.length_b   1.000
_cell.length_c   1.000
_cell.angle_alpha   90.00
_cell.angle_beta   90.00
_cell.angle_gamma   90.00
#
_symmetry.space_group_name_H-M   'P 1'
#
loop_
_entity.id
_entity.type
_entity.pdbx_description
1 polymer ?
#
loop_
_entity_poly.entity_id
_entity_poly.type
_entity_poly.pdbx_seq_one_letter_code
_entity_poly.pdbx_strand_id
1 'polypeptide(L)'
;MNLTTLTERRKRGDLVTTFQSLSNSQSPIHHLFTLSTDQRIWGHRFKLAKGQFITTVRQFFIINRVFHDWNSLPQEIVDSQSTASFKVR
;
A
#
# COMPACT_ATOMS: atom_id res chain seq x y z
N MET A 1 25.12 -10.58 11.53
CA MET A 1 23.91 -9.75 11.75
C MET A 1 23.29 -9.46 10.40
N ASN A 2 22.08 -9.93 10.11
CA ASN A 2 21.38 -9.59 8.87
C ASN A 2 20.69 -8.24 9.04
N LEU A 3 21.41 -7.16 8.76
CA LEU A 3 20.87 -5.80 8.84
C LEU A 3 20.07 -5.49 7.58
N THR A 4 18.79 -5.14 7.73
CA THR A 4 17.97 -4.65 6.62
C THR A 4 18.33 -3.21 6.29
N THR A 5 18.32 -2.88 5.01
CA THR A 5 18.58 -1.52 4.54
C THR A 5 17.49 -0.56 5.01
N LEU A 6 17.79 0.75 5.06
CA LEU A 6 16.78 1.77 5.37
C LEU A 6 15.65 1.76 4.33
N THR A 7 15.98 1.49 3.07
CA THR A 7 15.02 1.45 1.96
C THR A 7 14.00 0.33 2.13
N GLU A 8 14.45 -0.88 2.47
CA GLU A 8 13.57 -2.04 2.73
C GLU A 8 12.67 -1.78 3.94
N ARG A 9 13.22 -1.24 5.03
CA ARG A 9 12.46 -0.88 6.22
C ARG A 9 11.38 0.15 5.91
N ARG A 10 11.70 1.16 5.09
CA ARG A 10 10.74 2.18 4.68
C ARG A 10 9.63 1.59 3.82
N LYS A 11 9.96 0.78 2.80
CA LYS A 11 8.98 0.07 1.96
C LYS A 11 7.99 -0.73 2.80
N ARG A 12 8.49 -1.54 3.75
CA ARG A 12 7.65 -2.32 4.65
C ARG A 12 6.76 -1.41 5.52
N GLY A 13 7.32 -0.32 6.04
CA GLY A 13 6.56 0.67 6.80
C GLY A 13 5.40 1.27 5.99
N ASP A 14 5.66 1.66 4.74
CA ASP A 14 4.62 2.24 3.89
C ASP A 14 3.50 1.26 3.55
N LEU A 15 3.83 -0.01 3.28
CA LEU A 15 2.84 -1.06 3.04
C LEU A 15 1.94 -1.28 4.26
N VAL A 16 2.54 -1.33 5.46
CA VAL A 16 1.80 -1.45 6.72
C VAL A 16 0.88 -0.24 6.94
N THR A 17 1.38 0.97 6.72
CA THR A 17 0.60 2.20 6.83
C THR A 17 -0.55 2.22 5.81
N THR A 18 -0.32 1.74 4.60
CA THR A 18 -1.34 1.62 3.55
C THR A 18 -2.44 0.63 3.95
N PHE A 19 -2.06 -0.55 4.45
CA PHE A 19 -3.00 -1.55 4.96
C PHE A 19 -3.86 -0.99 6.11
N GLN A 20 -3.23 -0.36 7.10
CA GLN A 20 -3.93 0.26 8.22
C GLN A 20 -4.88 1.37 7.77
N SER A 21 -4.46 2.17 6.78
CA SER A 21 -5.29 3.23 6.25
C SER A 21 -6.50 2.71 5.49
N LEU A 22 -6.36 1.67 4.67
CA LEU A 22 -7.45 1.10 3.88
C LEU A 22 -8.42 0.25 4.70
N SER A 23 -7.94 -0.35 5.81
CA SER A 23 -8.79 -1.08 6.77
C SER A 23 -9.53 -0.17 7.74
N ASN A 24 -9.08 1.07 7.94
CA ASN A 24 -9.72 2.05 8.81
C ASN A 24 -10.08 3.34 8.04
N SER A 25 -11.34 3.50 7.68
CA SER A 25 -11.85 4.68 6.97
C SER A 25 -11.69 6.00 7.73
N GLN A 26 -11.52 5.94 9.07
CA GLN A 26 -11.24 7.11 9.91
C GLN A 26 -9.75 7.48 9.96
N SER A 27 -8.89 6.72 9.28
CA SER A 27 -7.47 7.06 9.17
C SER A 27 -7.31 8.46 8.55
N PRO A 28 -6.47 9.33 9.13
CA PRO A 28 -6.28 10.70 8.63
C PRO A 28 -5.75 10.74 7.20
N ILE A 29 -5.16 9.64 6.71
CA ILE A 29 -4.60 9.54 5.36
C ILE A 29 -5.45 8.68 4.42
N HIS A 30 -6.59 8.16 4.86
CA HIS A 30 -7.47 7.33 4.02
C HIS A 30 -7.88 8.05 2.73
N HIS A 31 -8.16 9.35 2.83
CA HIS A 31 -8.52 10.20 1.69
C HIS A 31 -7.43 10.33 0.61
N LEU A 32 -6.17 9.98 0.92
CA LEU A 32 -5.09 10.01 -0.07
C LEU A 32 -5.17 8.82 -1.04
N PHE A 33 -5.80 7.72 -0.63
CA PHE A 33 -5.87 6.51 -1.43
C PHE A 33 -7.16 6.48 -2.24
N THR A 34 -7.04 6.10 -3.51
CA THR A 34 -8.18 5.85 -4.39
C THR A 34 -8.07 4.42 -4.87
N LEU A 35 -9.13 3.64 -4.69
CA LEU A 35 -9.18 2.27 -5.22
C LEU A 35 -9.47 2.30 -6.71
N SER A 36 -8.84 1.39 -7.45
CA SER A 36 -9.09 1.19 -8.88
C SER A 36 -10.49 0.61 -9.08
N THR A 37 -11.23 1.18 -10.03
CA THR A 37 -12.51 0.61 -10.51
C THR A 37 -12.30 -0.54 -11.49
N ASP A 38 -11.08 -0.69 -12.00
CA ASP A 38 -10.73 -1.79 -12.90
C ASP A 38 -10.58 -3.09 -12.12
N GLN A 39 -11.69 -3.83 -12.04
CA GLN A 39 -11.79 -5.15 -11.42
C GLN A 39 -11.47 -6.29 -12.40
N ARG A 40 -10.73 -6.03 -13.49
CA ARG A 40 -10.20 -7.11 -14.34
C ARG A 40 -9.61 -8.20 -13.45
N ILE A 41 -10.11 -9.42 -13.66
CA ILE A 41 -10.22 -10.59 -12.77
C ILE A 41 -8.87 -11.11 -12.22
N TRP A 42 -7.76 -10.41 -12.47
CA TRP A 42 -6.42 -10.77 -12.06
C TRP A 42 -5.88 -9.78 -11.02
N GLY A 43 -6.00 -10.14 -9.75
CA GLY A 43 -5.46 -9.45 -8.58
C GLY A 43 -6.49 -9.28 -7.46
N HIS A 44 -6.14 -8.53 -6.41
CA HIS A 44 -7.02 -8.32 -5.26
C HIS A 44 -7.95 -7.10 -5.43
N ARG A 45 -9.07 -7.09 -4.69
CA ARG A 45 -10.11 -6.04 -4.76
C ARG A 45 -9.69 -4.64 -4.30
N PHE A 46 -8.57 -4.53 -3.59
CA PHE A 46 -8.08 -3.29 -2.99
C PHE A 46 -6.96 -2.63 -3.79
N LYS A 47 -6.88 -2.87 -5.10
CA LYS A 47 -5.87 -2.22 -5.94
C LYS A 47 -6.00 -0.71 -5.87
N LEU A 48 -4.88 -0.03 -5.77
CA LEU A 48 -4.80 1.42 -5.84
C LEU A 48 -4.87 1.87 -7.31
N ALA A 49 -5.58 2.97 -7.54
CA ALA A 49 -5.51 3.72 -8.79
C ALA A 49 -4.17 4.48 -8.86
N LYS A 50 -3.61 4.59 -10.06
CA LYS A 50 -2.33 5.28 -10.25
C LYS A 50 -2.52 6.78 -10.05
N GLY A 51 -1.88 7.34 -9.03
CA GLY A 51 -1.83 8.78 -8.81
C GLY A 51 -1.07 9.47 -9.94
N GLN A 52 -1.68 10.51 -10.52
CA GLN A 52 -0.97 11.42 -11.42
C GLN A 52 -0.27 12.49 -10.59
N PHE A 53 0.98 12.78 -10.93
CA PHE A 53 1.75 13.85 -10.33
C PHE A 53 2.62 14.53 -11.37
N ILE A 54 2.80 15.84 -11.22
CA ILE A 54 3.63 16.67 -12.10
C ILE A 54 4.93 17.04 -11.38
N THR A 55 4.86 17.30 -10.07
CA THR A 55 6.02 17.70 -9.28
C THR A 55 6.79 16.50 -8.74
N THR A 56 8.11 16.63 -8.73
CA THR A 56 9.04 15.65 -8.12
C THR A 56 8.77 15.46 -6.63
N VAL A 57 8.28 16.50 -5.94
CA VAL A 57 7.89 16.39 -4.52
C VAL A 57 6.76 15.38 -4.34
N ARG A 58 5.71 15.46 -5.16
CA ARG A 58 4.55 14.55 -5.07
C ARG A 58 4.92 13.12 -5.47
N GLN A 59 5.93 12.93 -6.32
CA GLN A 59 6.46 11.60 -6.66
C GLN A 59 6.88 10.79 -5.42
N PHE A 60 7.41 11.45 -4.39
CA PHE A 60 7.88 10.80 -3.16
C PHE A 60 6.79 10.63 -2.08
N PHE A 61 5.52 10.93 -2.40
CA PHE A 61 4.41 10.71 -1.47
C PHE A 61 4.11 9.23 -1.35
N ILE A 62 3.58 8.82 -0.19
CA ILE A 62 3.32 7.42 0.14
C ILE A 62 2.50 6.71 -0.96
N ILE A 63 1.44 7.35 -1.47
CA ILE A 63 0.55 6.81 -2.50
C ILE A 63 1.28 6.38 -3.77
N ASN A 64 2.30 7.15 -4.18
CA ASN A 64 3.05 6.90 -5.40
C ASN A 64 4.16 5.87 -5.17
N ARG A 65 4.73 5.87 -3.96
CA ARG A 65 5.77 4.93 -3.55
C ARG A 65 5.24 3.52 -3.36
N VAL A 66 4.02 3.37 -2.83
CA VAL A 66 3.41 2.05 -2.58
C VAL A 66 2.66 1.48 -3.76
N PHE A 67 2.33 2.27 -4.79
CA PHE A 67 1.46 1.85 -5.89
C PHE A 67 1.86 0.50 -6.49
N HIS A 68 3.14 0.33 -6.85
CA HIS A 68 3.64 -0.90 -7.46
C HIS A 68 3.70 -2.06 -6.46
N ASP A 69 4.26 -1.81 -5.28
CA ASP A 69 4.48 -2.84 -4.25
C ASP A 69 3.15 -3.32 -3.64
N TRP A 70 2.12 -2.45 -3.56
CA TRP A 70 0.79 -2.79 -3.06
C TRP A 70 -0.02 -3.59 -4.08
N ASN A 71 -0.06 -3.13 -5.34
CA ASN A 71 -0.86 -3.78 -6.39
C ASN A 71 -0.31 -5.15 -6.83
N SER A 72 0.94 -5.46 -6.47
CA SER A 72 1.55 -6.78 -6.69
C SER A 72 1.29 -7.76 -5.55
N LEU A 73 0.69 -7.32 -4.43
CA LEU A 73 0.42 -8.21 -3.30
C LEU A 73 -0.62 -9.28 -3.66
N PRO A 74 -0.41 -10.53 -3.22
CA PRO A 74 -1.42 -11.57 -3.27
C PRO A 74 -2.66 -11.17 -2.46
N GLN A 75 -3.83 -11.61 -2.91
CA GLN A 75 -5.09 -11.35 -2.22
C GLN A 75 -5.08 -11.86 -0.77
N GLU A 76 -4.46 -13.00 -0.50
CA GLU A 76 -4.37 -13.60 0.84
C GLU A 76 -3.64 -12.73 1.87
N ILE A 77 -2.74 -11.85 1.41
CA ILE A 77 -2.02 -10.91 2.27
C ILE A 77 -2.92 -9.71 2.56
N VAL A 78 -3.56 -9.18 1.52
CA VAL A 78 -4.41 -7.99 1.63
C VAL A 78 -5.71 -8.26 2.39
N ASP A 79 -6.27 -9.47 2.27
CA ASP A 79 -7.47 -9.92 3.01
C ASP A 79 -7.16 -10.31 4.48
N SER A 80 -5.95 -10.02 4.97
CA SER A 80 -5.60 -10.29 6.37
C SER A 80 -6.47 -9.52 7.36
N GLN A 81 -6.84 -10.17 8.47
CA GLN A 81 -7.77 -9.60 9.46
C GLN A 81 -7.10 -8.59 10.42
N SER A 82 -5.78 -8.57 10.49
CA SER A 82 -5.04 -7.72 11.43
C SER A 82 -3.72 -7.25 10.86
N THR A 83 -3.22 -6.12 11.37
CA THR A 83 -1.89 -5.62 11.00
C THR A 83 -0.79 -6.59 11.40
N ALA A 84 -0.97 -7.37 12.47
CA ALA A 84 -0.01 -8.38 12.88
C ALA A 84 0.10 -9.49 11.83
N SER A 85 -1.03 -9.99 11.33
CA SER A 85 -1.08 -10.98 10.26
C SER A 85 -0.51 -10.46 8.95
N PHE A 86 -0.75 -9.19 8.62
CA PHE A 86 -0.17 -8.52 7.45
C PHE A 86 1.36 -8.41 7.52
N LYS A 87 1.94 -8.17 8.70
CA LYS A 87 3.39 -7.96 8.88
C LYS A 87 4.21 -9.25 8.79
N VAL A 88 3.59 -10.39 9.05
CA VAL A 88 4.26 -11.71 9.13
C VAL A 88 4.32 -12.40 7.76
N ARG A 89 3.42 -12.04 6.85
CA ARG A 89 3.35 -12.57 5.49
C ARG A 89 4.06 -11.65 4.50
#